data_AF-A0A3R5UBW2-F1
#
_entry.id   AF-A0A3R5UBW2-F1
#
_cell.length_a   1.000
_cell.length_b   1.000
_cell.length_c   1.000
_cell.angle_alpha   90.00
_cell.angle_beta   90.00
_cell.angle_gamma   90.00
#
_symmetry.space_group_name_H-M   'P 1'
#
loop_
_entity.id
_entity.type
_entity.pdbx_description
1 polymer ?
#
loop_
_entity_poly.entity_id
_entity_poly.type
_entity_poly.pdbx_seq_one_letter_code
_entity_poly.pdbx_strand_id
1 'polypeptide(L)'
;MQGETIPVECFILSNPSEVREIKWFKNGKLFNGSKHDEVIRKGPEGTSEILTHRNIQGNIIYECLGKNEAGEGAKVMSNITVYLYQDEKSRILCYIDTDRFGTVWNWTIAGITVVKPCKGNQRGEVSRVCNKKGVWRKPDYSSCVRKE
;
A
#
# COMPACT_ATOMS: atom_id res chain seq x y z
N MET A 1 -12.05 -13.13 0.62
CA MET A 1 -10.63 -13.06 0.20
C MET A 1 -9.83 -12.68 1.43
N GLN A 2 -8.76 -13.42 1.71
CA GLN A 2 -7.96 -13.29 2.93
C GLN A 2 -7.26 -11.92 2.98
N GLY A 3 -7.25 -11.31 4.17
CA GLY A 3 -6.95 -9.90 4.40
C GLY A 3 -5.64 -9.41 3.81
N GLU A 4 -5.75 -8.37 2.98
CA GLU A 4 -4.62 -7.55 2.54
C GLU A 4 -3.79 -7.17 3.77
N THR A 5 -2.48 -7.30 3.60
CA THR A 5 -1.51 -7.10 4.67
C THR A 5 -0.64 -5.92 4.28
N ILE A 6 -0.55 -4.91 5.14
CA ILE A 6 0.31 -3.75 4.90
C ILE A 6 1.55 -3.87 5.78
N PRO A 7 2.76 -3.97 5.19
CA PRO A 7 4.00 -3.86 5.95
C PRO A 7 4.29 -2.39 6.24
N VAL A 8 4.62 -2.10 7.48
CA VAL A 8 5.07 -0.80 7.98
C VAL A 8 6.48 -0.98 8.48
N GLU A 9 7.45 -0.46 7.75
CA GLU A 9 8.85 -0.55 8.14
C GLU A 9 9.25 0.67 8.95
N CYS A 10 9.89 0.42 10.09
CA CYS A 10 10.57 1.42 10.89
C CYS A 10 12.08 1.19 10.75
N PHE A 11 12.76 2.15 10.14
CA PHE A 11 14.22 2.15 9.98
C PHE A 11 14.83 3.23 10.87
N ILE A 12 15.75 2.84 11.77
CA ILE A 12 16.38 3.76 12.72
C ILE A 12 17.82 4.05 12.31
N LEU A 13 18.11 5.32 12.00
CA LEU A 13 19.47 5.83 11.90
C LEU A 13 19.95 6.21 13.30
N SER A 14 20.95 5.50 13.82
CA SER A 14 21.47 5.68 15.17
C SER A 14 22.96 6.00 15.18
N ASN A 15 23.39 6.86 16.11
CA ASN A 15 24.78 7.12 16.45
C ASN A 15 24.92 7.12 17.99
N PRO A 16 25.55 6.10 18.61
CA PRO A 16 26.21 4.93 18.01
C PRO A 16 25.24 4.04 17.22
N SER A 17 25.75 3.24 16.27
CA SER A 17 24.94 2.44 15.35
C SER A 17 24.08 1.36 16.01
N GLU A 18 24.37 1.01 17.26
CA GLU A 18 23.59 0.06 18.03
C GLU A 18 22.27 0.68 18.52
N VAL A 19 21.15 0.04 18.17
CA VAL A 19 19.81 0.36 18.67
C VAL A 19 19.47 -0.63 19.78
N ARG A 20 19.21 -0.14 20.99
CA ARG A 20 18.88 -0.98 22.16
C ARG A 20 17.40 -1.35 22.20
N GLU A 21 16.54 -0.44 21.77
CA GLU A 21 15.09 -0.62 21.83
C GLU A 21 14.40 0.16 20.72
N ILE A 22 13.36 -0.44 20.12
CA ILE A 22 12.42 0.22 19.22
C ILE A 22 11.04 0.15 19.88
N LYS A 23 10.40 1.30 20.07
CA LYS A 23 9.05 1.40 20.64
C LYS A 23 8.07 1.81 19.56
N TRP A 24 6.96 1.11 19.48
CA TRP A 24 5.87 1.42 18.57
C TRP A 24 4.71 2.09 19.29
N PHE A 25 4.04 2.99 18.57
CA PHE A 25 2.83 3.66 18.99
C PHE A 25 1.77 3.49 17.92
N LYS A 26 0.53 3.27 18.37
CA LYS A 26 -0.66 3.23 17.53
C LYS A 26 -1.58 4.35 18.00
N ASN A 27 -1.85 5.31 17.12
CA ASN A 27 -2.67 6.49 17.41
C ASN A 27 -2.19 7.21 18.70
N GLY A 28 -0.88 7.45 18.83
CA GLY A 28 -0.27 8.14 19.96
C GLY A 28 0.00 7.27 21.20
N LYS A 29 -0.51 6.05 21.28
CA LYS A 29 -0.39 5.18 22.47
C LYS A 29 0.61 4.05 22.26
N LEU A 30 1.42 3.76 23.27
CA LEU A 30 2.39 2.66 23.25
C LEU A 30 1.70 1.34 22.91
N PHE A 31 2.28 0.57 21.98
CA PHE A 31 1.69 -0.62 21.41
C PHE A 31 2.80 -1.64 21.07
N ASN A 32 2.55 -2.93 21.34
CA ASN A 32 3.54 -4.01 21.17
C ASN A 32 3.03 -5.13 20.24
N GLY A 33 2.15 -4.81 19.28
CA GLY A 33 1.48 -5.82 18.47
C GLY A 33 0.26 -6.44 19.13
N SER A 34 -0.54 -7.14 18.34
CA SER A 34 -1.59 -8.05 18.76
C SER A 34 -1.32 -9.38 18.04
N LYS A 35 -1.10 -10.47 18.80
CA LYS A 35 -0.59 -11.75 18.28
C LYS A 35 -1.36 -12.33 17.07
N HIS A 36 -2.57 -11.84 16.81
CA HIS A 36 -3.45 -12.28 15.74
C HIS A 36 -3.33 -11.42 14.47
N ASP A 37 -3.52 -10.11 14.59
CA ASP A 37 -3.66 -9.22 13.42
C ASP A 37 -2.46 -8.32 13.20
N GLU A 38 -1.64 -8.06 14.24
CA GLU A 38 -0.54 -7.11 14.20
C GLU A 38 0.75 -7.76 14.70
N VAL A 39 1.62 -8.13 13.77
CA VAL A 39 2.85 -8.85 14.06
C VAL A 39 4.05 -7.93 13.81
N ILE A 40 4.85 -7.69 14.84
CA ILE A 40 6.12 -6.97 14.72
C ILE A 40 7.24 -8.00 14.57
N ARG A 41 8.11 -7.80 13.58
CA ARG A 41 9.29 -8.64 13.33
C ARG A 41 10.53 -7.76 13.28
N LYS A 42 11.64 -8.28 13.81
CA LYS A 42 12.94 -7.65 13.62
C LYS A 42 13.38 -7.77 12.16
N GLY A 43 13.90 -6.69 11.61
CA GLY A 43 14.56 -6.68 10.31
C GLY A 43 15.89 -7.44 10.36
N PRO A 44 16.49 -7.70 9.19
CA PRO A 44 17.66 -8.57 9.05
C PRO A 44 18.91 -8.11 9.81
N GLU A 45 18.98 -6.86 10.27
CA GLU A 45 20.17 -6.27 10.93
C GLU A 45 19.89 -5.69 12.32
N GLY A 46 18.69 -5.84 12.88
CA GLY A 46 18.35 -5.30 14.22
C GLY A 46 18.24 -3.78 14.31
N THR A 47 18.52 -3.05 13.22
CA THR A 47 18.34 -1.59 13.06
C THR A 47 16.96 -1.21 12.53
N SER A 48 16.15 -2.20 12.20
CA SER A 48 14.78 -2.01 11.74
C SER A 48 13.81 -3.02 12.34
N GLU A 49 12.55 -2.62 12.40
CA GLU A 49 11.42 -3.49 12.69
C GLU A 49 10.34 -3.32 11.62
N ILE A 50 9.70 -4.43 11.27
CA ILE A 50 8.62 -4.48 10.30
C ILE A 50 7.34 -4.87 11.06
N LEU A 51 6.41 -3.94 11.14
CA LEU A 51 5.05 -4.18 11.60
C LEU A 51 4.20 -4.64 10.43
N THR A 52 3.56 -5.79 10.59
CA THR A 52 2.65 -6.37 9.61
C THR A 52 1.25 -6.37 10.21
N HIS A 53 0.35 -5.55 9.65
CA HIS A 53 -1.04 -5.49 10.10
C HIS A 53 -1.99 -6.07 9.04
N ARG A 54 -2.82 -7.01 9.48
CA ARG A 54 -3.89 -7.66 8.71
C ARG A 54 -5.23 -7.03 8.99
N ASN A 55 -6.11 -7.00 7.98
CA ASN A 55 -7.50 -6.59 8.16
C ASN A 55 -7.66 -5.20 8.80
N ILE A 56 -6.86 -4.24 8.32
CA ILE A 56 -6.89 -2.88 8.86
C ILE A 56 -8.29 -2.30 8.69
N GLN A 57 -8.84 -1.83 9.80
CA GLN A 57 -10.09 -1.08 9.86
C GLN A 57 -9.83 0.36 10.35
N GLY A 58 -9.69 1.31 9.41
CA GLY A 58 -9.86 2.74 9.66
C GLY A 58 -8.64 3.54 9.24
N ASN A 59 -8.61 4.81 9.65
CA ASN A 59 -7.37 5.57 9.67
C ASN A 59 -6.54 5.11 10.88
N ILE A 60 -5.31 4.69 10.64
CA ILE A 60 -4.37 4.29 11.71
C ILE A 60 -3.06 5.02 11.47
N ILE A 61 -2.55 5.63 12.54
CA ILE A 61 -1.24 6.26 12.57
C ILE A 61 -0.32 5.35 13.37
N TYR A 62 0.72 4.84 12.70
CA TYR A 62 1.82 4.15 13.36
C TYR A 62 2.99 5.10 13.51
N GLU A 63 3.55 5.16 14.71
CA GLU A 63 4.74 5.92 15.01
C GLU A 63 5.75 4.96 15.65
N CYS A 64 7.02 5.12 15.33
CA CYS A 64 8.07 4.39 16.00
C CYS A 64 9.15 5.36 16.51
N LEU A 65 9.84 4.97 17.58
CA LEU A 65 11.04 5.65 18.05
C LEU A 65 12.12 4.64 18.43
N GLY A 66 13.36 4.99 18.15
CA GLY A 66 14.54 4.21 18.54
C GLY A 66 15.20 4.81 19.78
N LYS A 67 15.80 3.93 20.59
CA LYS A 67 16.60 4.27 21.76
C LYS A 67 17.97 3.61 21.67
N ASN A 68 19.01 4.38 21.96
CA ASN A 68 20.38 3.88 22.13
C ASN A 68 20.91 4.28 23.51
N GLU A 69 22.21 4.17 23.73
CA GLU A 69 22.83 4.56 25.01
C GLU A 69 22.87 6.06 25.27
N ALA A 70 22.84 6.88 24.22
CA ALA A 70 22.83 8.34 24.33
C ALA A 70 21.43 8.87 24.70
N GLY A 71 20.37 8.14 24.34
CA GLY A 71 19.01 8.49 24.71
C GLY A 71 17.95 7.98 23.74
N GLU A 72 16.78 8.61 23.80
CA GLU A 72 15.63 8.33 22.92
C GLU A 72 15.60 9.35 21.77
N GLY A 73 15.39 8.86 20.55
CA GLY A 73 15.23 9.69 19.36
C GLY A 73 13.83 10.27 19.20
N ALA A 74 13.66 11.11 18.17
CA ALA A 74 12.34 11.62 17.79
C ALA A 74 11.44 10.48 17.27
N LYS A 75 10.12 10.62 17.48
CA LYS A 75 9.14 9.76 16.84
C LYS A 75 9.12 10.01 15.35
N VAL A 76 9.24 8.95 14.56
CA VAL A 76 9.05 8.98 13.10
C VAL A 76 7.66 8.44 12.80
N MET A 77 6.87 9.20 12.04
CA MET A 77 5.48 8.87 11.72
C MET A 77 5.39 8.22 10.34
N SER A 78 4.67 7.10 10.26
CA SER A 78 4.19 6.52 9.00
C SER A 78 2.66 6.59 8.98
N ASN A 79 2.11 7.48 8.13
CA ASN A 79 0.67 7.65 8.00
C ASN A 79 0.11 6.62 7.04
N ILE A 80 -0.68 5.67 7.55
CA ILE A 80 -1.39 4.69 6.73
C ILE A 80 -2.87 5.03 6.74
N THR A 81 -3.30 5.70 5.68
CA THR A 81 -4.72 5.92 5.45
C THR A 81 -5.29 4.73 4.70
N VAL A 82 -5.94 3.82 5.41
CA VAL A 82 -6.74 2.77 4.79
C VAL A 82 -8.15 3.31 4.58
N TYR A 83 -8.54 3.46 3.33
CA TYR A 83 -9.93 3.74 2.99
C TYR A 83 -10.76 2.49 3.26
N LEU A 84 -11.48 2.48 4.38
CA LEU A 84 -12.46 1.44 4.64
C LEU A 84 -13.69 1.67 3.79
N TYR A 85 -13.93 0.73 2.89
CA TYR A 85 -15.26 0.53 2.35
C TYR A 85 -16.05 -0.26 3.39
N GLN A 86 -17.08 0.37 3.97
CA GLN A 86 -17.90 -0.15 5.07
C GLN A 86 -18.69 -1.43 4.74
N ASP A 87 -18.61 -1.94 3.51
CA ASP A 87 -19.42 -3.08 3.11
C ASP A 87 -18.65 -3.99 2.13
N GLU A 88 -18.38 -5.22 2.56
CA GLU A 88 -17.76 -6.25 1.71
C GLU A 88 -18.65 -6.61 0.51
N LYS A 89 -19.97 -6.39 0.62
CA LYS A 89 -20.92 -6.50 -0.52
C LYS A 89 -20.77 -5.36 -1.54
N SER A 90 -20.16 -4.24 -1.15
CA SER A 90 -20.01 -3.06 -2.01
C SER A 90 -18.65 -3.00 -2.71
N ARG A 91 -17.77 -4.00 -2.52
CA ARG A 91 -16.51 -4.14 -3.28
C ARG A 91 -16.78 -4.65 -4.68
N ILE A 92 -17.31 -3.77 -5.51
CA ILE A 92 -17.39 -4.02 -6.94
C ILE A 92 -16.04 -3.60 -7.54
N LEU A 93 -15.25 -4.58 -7.94
CA LEU A 93 -13.92 -4.38 -8.53
C LEU A 93 -13.92 -4.93 -9.95
N CYS A 94 -13.09 -4.35 -10.80
CA CYS A 94 -12.61 -5.04 -11.98
C CYS A 94 -11.29 -5.72 -11.62
N TYR A 95 -11.22 -7.04 -11.84
CA TYR A 95 -10.02 -7.84 -11.59
C TYR A 95 -8.93 -7.57 -12.63
N ILE A 96 -7.75 -8.17 -12.40
CA ILE A 96 -6.64 -8.05 -13.34
C ILE A 96 -7.09 -8.61 -14.67
N ASP A 97 -6.85 -7.84 -15.73
CA ASP A 97 -7.13 -8.25 -17.09
C ASP A 97 -5.99 -7.79 -18.00
N THR A 98 -5.70 -8.55 -19.04
CA THR A 98 -4.71 -8.19 -20.05
C THR A 98 -5.39 -8.12 -21.40
N ASP A 99 -5.34 -6.96 -22.04
CA ASP A 99 -5.97 -6.80 -23.34
C ASP A 99 -5.13 -7.39 -24.48
N ARG A 100 -5.70 -7.36 -25.70
CA ARG A 100 -5.09 -7.90 -26.91
C ARG A 100 -3.73 -7.27 -27.28
N PHE A 101 -3.39 -6.11 -26.73
CA PHE A 101 -2.12 -5.43 -26.97
C PHE A 101 -1.12 -5.64 -25.82
N GLY A 102 -1.44 -6.54 -24.88
CA GLY A 102 -0.61 -6.86 -23.73
C GLY A 102 -0.62 -5.78 -22.65
N THR A 103 -1.57 -4.85 -22.66
CA THR A 103 -1.72 -3.86 -21.58
C THR A 103 -2.37 -4.54 -20.39
N VAL A 104 -1.65 -4.60 -19.27
CA VAL A 104 -2.13 -5.16 -18.01
C VAL A 104 -2.94 -4.10 -17.28
N TRP A 105 -4.18 -4.40 -16.95
CA TRP A 105 -5.10 -3.56 -16.17
C TRP A 105 -5.18 -4.15 -14.76
N ASN A 106 -4.62 -3.44 -13.77
CA ASN A 106 -4.59 -3.91 -12.37
C ASN A 106 -5.99 -3.84 -11.73
N TRP A 107 -6.14 -4.43 -10.54
CA TRP A 107 -7.36 -4.29 -9.76
C TRP A 107 -7.76 -2.83 -9.63
N THR A 108 -9.01 -2.54 -9.97
CA THR A 108 -9.54 -1.18 -10.03
C THR A 108 -10.95 -1.15 -9.49
N ILE A 109 -11.27 -0.12 -8.73
CA ILE A 109 -12.60 0.11 -8.16
C ILE A 109 -13.61 0.43 -9.27
N ALA A 110 -14.80 -0.15 -9.17
CA ALA A 110 -15.92 0.16 -10.05
C ALA A 110 -16.27 1.66 -10.08
N GLY A 111 -16.49 2.18 -11.28
CA GLY A 111 -16.76 3.60 -11.53
C GLY A 111 -15.52 4.42 -11.89
N ILE A 112 -14.31 3.85 -11.81
CA ILE A 112 -13.06 4.54 -12.14
C ILE A 112 -12.69 4.33 -13.61
N THR A 113 -12.10 5.37 -14.20
CA THR A 113 -11.41 5.30 -15.49
C THR A 113 -9.90 5.23 -15.23
N VAL A 114 -9.25 4.21 -15.75
CA VAL A 114 -7.80 4.05 -15.68
C VAL A 114 -7.21 4.51 -17.00
N VAL A 115 -6.13 5.27 -16.93
CA VAL A 115 -5.38 5.74 -18.10
C VAL A 115 -3.97 5.17 -18.03
N LYS A 116 -3.44 4.69 -19.15
CA LYS A 116 -2.10 4.12 -19.28
C LYS A 116 -1.45 4.59 -20.58
N PRO A 117 -0.10 4.64 -20.67
CA PRO A 117 0.56 4.91 -21.93
C PRO A 117 0.27 3.81 -22.97
N CYS A 118 0.15 4.20 -24.24
CA CYS A 118 0.02 3.23 -25.33
C CYS A 118 1.28 2.35 -25.44
N LYS A 119 1.12 1.07 -25.74
CA LYS A 119 2.23 0.12 -25.92
C LYS A 119 2.67 0.02 -27.39
N GLY A 120 3.89 -0.49 -27.61
CA GLY A 120 4.47 -0.72 -28.94
C GLY A 120 4.90 0.55 -29.67
N ASN A 121 4.68 0.61 -30.98
CA ASN A 121 5.03 1.76 -31.84
C ASN A 121 3.99 2.89 -31.80
N GLN A 122 3.22 3.00 -30.71
CA GLN A 122 2.25 4.06 -30.52
C GLN A 122 2.70 5.02 -29.40
N ARG A 123 2.27 6.28 -29.49
CA ARG A 123 2.37 7.31 -28.47
C ARG A 123 0.97 7.79 -28.08
N GLY A 124 0.87 8.44 -26.93
CA GLY A 124 -0.40 8.87 -26.33
C GLY A 124 -0.81 7.95 -25.20
N GLU A 125 -2.11 7.95 -24.90
CA GLU A 125 -2.67 7.24 -23.75
C GLU A 125 -3.87 6.38 -24.17
N VAL A 126 -3.98 5.20 -23.59
CA VAL A 126 -5.17 4.34 -23.65
C VAL A 126 -5.94 4.48 -22.35
N SER A 127 -7.26 4.65 -22.44
CA SER A 127 -8.12 4.68 -21.27
C SER A 127 -9.02 3.44 -21.20
N ARG A 128 -9.41 3.03 -19.99
CA ARG A 128 -10.36 1.93 -19.80
C ARG A 128 -11.21 2.18 -18.55
N VAL A 129 -12.51 2.00 -18.70
CA VAL A 129 -13.47 2.23 -17.63
C VAL A 129 -13.79 0.90 -16.93
N CYS A 130 -13.60 0.85 -15.62
CA CYS A 130 -14.22 -0.15 -14.77
C CYS A 130 -15.64 0.31 -14.46
N ASN A 131 -16.67 -0.36 -14.96
CA ASN A 131 -18.03 0.14 -14.78
C ASN A 131 -18.53 -0.06 -13.32
N LYS A 132 -19.66 0.56 -12.96
CA LYS A 132 -20.28 0.44 -11.61
C LYS A 132 -20.66 -1.00 -11.20
N LYS A 133 -20.59 -1.97 -12.11
CA LYS A 133 -20.88 -3.40 -11.91
C LYS A 133 -19.62 -4.27 -11.87
N GLY A 134 -18.42 -3.68 -11.93
CA GLY A 134 -17.15 -4.43 -11.78
C GLY A 134 -16.74 -5.16 -13.04
N VAL A 135 -17.22 -4.69 -14.19
CA VAL A 135 -16.89 -5.26 -15.49
C VAL A 135 -16.09 -4.22 -16.27
N TRP A 136 -14.92 -4.62 -16.73
CA TRP A 136 -14.10 -3.82 -17.61
C TRP A 136 -14.83 -3.56 -18.93
N ARG A 137 -14.92 -2.29 -19.34
CA ARG A 137 -15.29 -1.95 -20.71
C ARG A 137 -14.15 -2.25 -21.69
N LYS A 138 -14.44 -2.18 -22.98
CA LYS A 138 -13.38 -2.21 -24.01
C LYS A 138 -12.43 -1.03 -23.78
N PRO A 139 -11.10 -1.24 -23.80
CA PRO A 139 -10.17 -0.14 -23.73
C PRO A 139 -10.33 0.78 -24.96
N ASP A 140 -10.24 2.07 -24.71
CA ASP A 140 -10.31 3.12 -25.70
C ASP A 140 -8.90 3.56 -26.10
N TYR A 141 -8.54 3.18 -27.32
CA TYR A 141 -7.26 3.45 -27.97
C TYR A 141 -7.32 4.66 -28.91
N SER A 142 -8.41 5.45 -28.91
CA SER A 142 -8.59 6.59 -29.81
C SER A 142 -7.48 7.63 -29.72
N SER A 143 -6.90 7.81 -28.53
CA SER A 143 -5.76 8.71 -28.29
C SER A 143 -4.39 8.08 -28.58
N CYS A 144 -4.33 6.84 -29.05
CA CYS A 144 -3.08 6.17 -29.43
C CYS A 144 -2.76 6.39 -30.90
N VAL A 145 -1.73 7.19 -31.17
CA VAL A 145 -1.25 7.49 -32.53
C VAL A 145 0.06 6.76 -32.81
N ARG A 146 0.30 6.34 -34.05
CA ARG A 146 1.59 5.75 -34.42
C ARG A 146 2.70 6.78 -34.23
N LYS A 147 3.84 6.33 -33.71
CA LYS A 147 5.09 7.09 -33.74
C LYS A 147 5.56 7.08 -35.20
N GLU A 148 5.73 8.28 -35.77
CA GLU A 148 6.38 8.46 -37.07
C GLU A 148 7.87 8.10 -36.97
#